data_AF-A0A0S8AWY9-F1
#
_entry.id   AF-A0A0S8AWY9-F1
#
_cell.length_a   1.000
_cell.length_b   1.000
_cell.length_c   1.000
_cell.angle_alpha   90.00
_cell.angle_beta   90.00
_cell.angle_gamma   90.00
#
_symmetry.space_group_name_H-M   'P 1'
#
loop_
_entity.id
_entity.type
_entity.pdbx_description
1 polymer ?
#
loop_
_entity_poly.entity_id
_entity_poly.type
_entity_poly.pdbx_seq_one_letter_code
_entity_poly.pdbx_strand_id
1 'polypeptide(L)'
;MKRPTLDTKFHIDFGWWEQSDLDLKTYLFSRLEIGDDSSMELGVENVDLVDPDTAEVRQVDSFQFAMQTYFSQLPDDFVKHSSLVDAVFYVLLANANKPMSAQELAERVERDPVTVLKTISGTRIYQGIRPIFNGDE
;
A
#
# COMPACT_ATOMS: atom_id res chain seq x y z
N MET A 1 2.53 22.85 11.25
CA MET A 1 2.33 21.44 10.87
C MET A 1 0.87 21.09 11.13
N LYS A 2 0.10 20.69 10.11
CA LYS A 2 -1.29 20.28 10.29
C LYS A 2 -1.30 18.92 11.01
N ARG A 3 -2.22 18.74 11.96
CA ARG A 3 -2.37 17.47 12.69
C ARG A 3 -3.37 16.60 11.93
N PRO A 4 -3.02 15.35 11.57
CA PRO A 4 -3.98 14.43 10.96
C PRO A 4 -5.20 14.20 11.85
N THR A 5 -6.35 14.06 11.22
CA THR A 5 -7.66 13.72 11.78
C THR A 5 -8.12 12.36 11.24
N LEU A 6 -9.24 11.84 11.75
CA LEU A 6 -9.81 10.58 11.24
C LEU A 6 -10.15 10.64 9.74
N ASP A 7 -10.53 11.83 9.25
CA ASP A 7 -10.84 12.09 7.85
C ASP A 7 -9.60 12.39 6.98
N THR A 8 -8.42 12.53 7.59
CA THR A 8 -7.18 12.77 6.83
C THR A 8 -6.85 11.53 6.02
N LYS A 9 -6.65 11.72 4.71
CA LYS A 9 -6.27 10.64 3.80
C LYS A 9 -4.78 10.35 3.89
N PHE A 10 -4.44 9.09 3.71
CA PHE A 10 -3.07 8.60 3.71
C PHE A 10 -2.78 7.88 2.40
N HIS A 11 -1.53 7.95 1.97
CA HIS A 11 -1.00 7.20 0.83
C HIS A 11 0.42 6.73 1.14
N ILE A 12 0.93 5.84 0.30
CA ILE A 12 2.33 5.45 0.26
C ILE A 12 3.07 6.48 -0.60
N ASP A 13 4.01 7.18 -0.01
CA ASP A 13 4.99 8.02 -0.71
C ASP A 13 6.11 7.13 -1.26
N PHE A 14 6.07 6.84 -2.56
CA PHE A 14 7.11 6.04 -3.21
C PHE A 14 8.47 6.77 -3.26
N GLY A 15 8.48 8.10 -3.28
CA GLY A 15 9.72 8.88 -3.19
C GLY A 15 10.42 8.72 -1.84
N TRP A 16 9.68 8.39 -0.77
CA TRP A 16 10.28 8.00 0.51
C TRP A 16 11.09 6.71 0.40
N TRP A 17 10.63 5.74 -0.40
CA TRP A 17 11.34 4.48 -0.61
C TRP A 17 12.61 4.68 -1.43
N GLU A 18 12.58 5.52 -2.47
CA GLU A 18 13.76 5.88 -3.28
C GLU A 18 14.87 6.54 -2.44
N GLN A 19 14.49 7.26 -1.39
CA GLN A 19 15.41 7.92 -0.46
C GLN A 19 15.81 7.02 0.71
N SER A 20 15.18 5.85 0.86
CA SER A 20 15.47 4.91 1.93
C SER A 20 16.50 3.87 1.47
N ASP A 21 17.27 3.31 2.39
CA ASP A 21 18.18 2.18 2.10
C ASP A 21 17.42 0.86 1.82
N LEU A 22 16.08 0.87 1.86
CA LEU A 22 15.23 -0.28 1.67
C LEU A 22 14.61 -0.23 0.28
N ASP A 23 14.96 -1.19 -0.57
CA ASP A 23 14.23 -1.41 -1.82
C ASP A 23 12.84 -1.99 -1.54
N LEU A 24 11.81 -1.33 -2.08
CA LEU A 24 10.41 -1.69 -1.86
C LEU A 24 10.09 -3.12 -2.30
N LYS A 25 10.63 -3.55 -3.44
CA LYS A 25 10.39 -4.90 -3.98
C LYS A 25 11.00 -5.95 -3.07
N THR A 26 12.25 -5.77 -2.70
CA THR A 26 13.00 -6.64 -1.77
C THR A 26 12.29 -6.71 -0.41
N TYR A 27 11.81 -5.58 0.11
CA TYR A 27 11.05 -5.52 1.35
C TYR A 27 9.79 -6.39 1.29
N LEU A 28 8.99 -6.26 0.23
CA LEU A 28 7.77 -7.04 0.04
C LEU A 28 8.07 -8.54 -0.14
N PHE A 29 9.04 -8.90 -0.97
CA PHE A 29 9.44 -10.30 -1.14
C PHE A 29 9.85 -10.96 0.18
N SER A 30 10.61 -10.24 1.02
CA SER A 30 11.04 -10.77 2.32
C SER A 30 9.88 -11.02 3.29
N ARG A 31 8.75 -10.31 3.12
CA ARG A 31 7.64 -10.34 4.09
C ARG A 31 6.49 -11.25 3.68
N LEU A 32 6.33 -11.48 2.40
CA LEU A 32 5.22 -12.29 1.87
C LEU A 32 5.46 -13.79 1.99
N GLU A 33 6.58 -14.23 2.60
CA GLU A 33 7.01 -15.63 2.63
C GLU A 33 6.77 -16.32 1.28
N ILE A 34 6.98 -15.57 0.18
CA ILE A 34 7.06 -16.09 -1.18
C ILE A 34 8.34 -16.91 -1.16
N GLY A 35 8.22 -18.14 -0.66
CA GLY A 35 9.27 -19.13 -0.68
C GLY A 35 9.75 -19.29 -2.11
N ASP A 36 10.97 -19.81 -2.23
CA ASP A 36 11.74 -20.11 -3.45
C ASP A 36 10.98 -20.88 -4.57
N ASP A 37 9.68 -21.16 -4.39
CA ASP A 37 8.86 -22.08 -5.19
C ASP A 37 7.50 -21.50 -5.63
N SER A 38 7.34 -20.18 -5.73
CA SER A 38 6.12 -19.62 -6.34
C SER A 38 6.44 -18.74 -7.55
N SER A 39 5.92 -19.22 -8.68
CA SER A 39 5.82 -18.67 -10.02
C SER A 39 5.14 -17.31 -10.12
N MET A 40 5.36 -16.40 -9.16
CA MET A 40 5.08 -15.00 -9.35
C MET A 40 6.23 -14.46 -10.17
N GLU A 41 6.15 -14.64 -11.49
CA GLU A 41 6.92 -13.83 -12.43
C GLU A 41 6.45 -12.37 -12.26
N LEU A 42 6.92 -11.73 -11.19
CA LEU A 42 6.97 -10.27 -11.07
C LEU A 42 8.13 -9.78 -11.94
N GLY A 43 8.10 -10.24 -13.19
CA GLY A 43 9.04 -9.94 -14.24
C GLY A 43 9.19 -8.43 -14.32
N VAL A 44 10.42 -8.01 -14.15
CA VAL A 44 10.84 -6.62 -14.16
C VAL A 44 10.43 -6.02 -15.51
N GLU A 45 9.86 -4.81 -15.46
CA GLU A 45 9.50 -3.93 -16.58
C GLU A 45 8.04 -4.00 -17.04
N ASN A 46 7.55 -2.83 -17.47
CA ASN A 46 6.14 -2.46 -17.68
C ASN A 46 5.31 -3.55 -18.37
N VAL A 47 4.11 -3.82 -17.85
CA VAL A 47 3.15 -4.73 -18.48
C VAL A 47 2.13 -3.88 -19.22
N ASP A 48 1.99 -4.13 -20.52
CA ASP A 48 0.96 -3.54 -21.37
C ASP A 48 -0.39 -4.13 -20.97
N LEU A 49 -1.18 -3.36 -20.21
CA LEU A 49 -2.54 -3.72 -19.83
C LEU A 49 -3.53 -3.10 -20.82
N VAL A 50 -4.34 -3.94 -21.45
CA VAL A 50 -5.47 -3.52 -22.29
C VAL A 50 -6.68 -3.33 -21.38
N ASP A 51 -7.14 -2.10 -21.27
CA ASP A 51 -8.37 -1.77 -20.56
C ASP A 51 -9.57 -2.42 -21.30
N PRO A 52 -10.37 -3.29 -20.65
CA PRO A 52 -11.40 -4.08 -21.32
C PRO A 52 -12.61 -3.26 -21.79
N ASP A 53 -12.78 -2.04 -21.26
CA ASP A 53 -13.88 -1.15 -21.61
C ASP A 53 -13.48 -0.16 -22.73
N THR A 54 -12.20 0.20 -22.80
CA THR A 54 -11.68 1.23 -23.72
C THR A 54 -10.72 0.72 -24.79
N ALA A 55 -10.24 -0.52 -24.65
CA ALA A 55 -9.21 -1.13 -25.48
C ALA A 55 -7.88 -0.34 -25.55
N GLU A 56 -7.66 0.59 -24.61
CA GLU A 56 -6.42 1.35 -24.53
C GLU A 56 -5.32 0.52 -23.86
N VAL A 57 -4.15 0.48 -24.49
CA VAL A 57 -2.93 -0.09 -23.89
C VAL A 57 -2.34 0.94 -22.95
N ARG A 58 -2.28 0.64 -21.67
CA ARG A 58 -1.61 1.48 -20.67
C ARG A 58 -0.38 0.74 -20.14
N GLN A 59 0.77 1.42 -20.15
CA GLN A 59 1.91 1.01 -19.34
C GLN A 59 1.55 1.30 -17.88
N VAL A 60 1.05 0.27 -17.21
CA VAL A 60 0.82 0.32 -15.77
C VAL A 60 2.10 -0.19 -15.11
N ASP A 61 2.46 0.43 -13.99
CA ASP A 61 3.52 -0.09 -13.13
C ASP A 61 3.17 -1.55 -12.79
N SER A 62 3.89 -2.48 -13.43
CA SER A 62 3.62 -3.92 -13.36
C SER A 62 3.73 -4.43 -11.93
N PHE A 63 4.52 -3.74 -11.11
CA PHE A 63 4.64 -3.98 -9.70
C PHE A 63 3.39 -3.53 -8.94
N GLN A 64 2.82 -2.34 -9.19
CA GLN A 64 1.55 -1.94 -8.57
C GLN A 64 0.40 -2.87 -8.93
N PHE A 65 0.27 -3.26 -10.20
CA PHE A 65 -0.78 -4.17 -10.64
C PHE A 65 -0.64 -5.55 -10.00
N ALA A 66 0.57 -6.08 -9.92
CA ALA A 66 0.80 -7.38 -9.33
C ALA A 66 0.61 -7.37 -7.81
N MET A 67 1.00 -6.28 -7.13
CA MET A 67 0.70 -6.09 -5.71
C MET A 67 -0.80 -5.97 -5.47
N GLN A 68 -1.51 -5.18 -6.26
CA GLN A 68 -2.96 -5.08 -6.19
C GLN A 68 -3.60 -6.47 -6.35
N THR A 69 -3.19 -7.22 -7.37
CA THR A 69 -3.69 -8.58 -7.63
C THR A 69 -3.40 -9.50 -6.46
N TYR A 70 -2.15 -9.55 -5.98
CA TYR A 70 -1.75 -10.41 -4.88
C TYR A 70 -2.51 -10.08 -3.59
N PHE A 71 -2.48 -8.81 -3.15
CA PHE A 71 -3.13 -8.40 -1.90
C PHE A 71 -4.66 -8.49 -1.98
N SER A 72 -5.26 -8.39 -3.18
CA SER A 72 -6.70 -8.64 -3.37
C SER A 72 -7.11 -10.11 -3.22
N GLN A 73 -6.16 -11.04 -3.40
CA GLN A 73 -6.38 -12.48 -3.28
C GLN A 73 -6.09 -13.01 -1.86
N LEU A 74 -5.53 -12.16 -0.98
CA LEU A 74 -5.22 -12.58 0.37
C LEU A 74 -6.51 -12.78 1.19
N PRO A 75 -6.52 -13.78 2.08
CA PRO A 75 -7.63 -13.98 3.01
C PRO A 75 -7.93 -12.74 3.85
N ASP A 76 -9.20 -12.54 4.22
CA ASP A 76 -9.64 -11.42 5.07
C ASP A 76 -8.90 -11.38 6.44
N ASP A 77 -8.40 -12.52 6.92
CA ASP A 77 -7.64 -12.63 8.16
C ASP A 77 -6.13 -12.38 8.00
N PHE A 78 -5.61 -12.13 6.81
CA PHE A 78 -4.20 -11.78 6.60
C PHE A 78 -3.78 -10.54 7.41
N VAL A 79 -4.70 -9.59 7.58
CA VAL A 79 -4.54 -8.40 8.42
C VAL A 79 -4.39 -8.76 9.92
N LYS A 80 -4.92 -9.91 10.35
CA LYS A 80 -4.84 -10.38 11.75
C LYS A 80 -3.48 -10.97 12.10
N HIS A 81 -2.71 -11.38 11.09
CA HIS A 81 -1.37 -11.96 11.25
C HIS A 81 -0.21 -10.96 11.05
N SER A 82 -0.52 -9.72 10.67
CA SER A 82 0.47 -8.67 10.41
C SER A 82 0.45 -7.57 11.47
N SER A 83 1.51 -6.76 11.53
CA SER A 83 1.49 -5.56 12.38
C SER A 83 0.48 -4.55 11.83
N LEU A 84 -0.03 -3.65 12.67
CA LEU A 84 -1.01 -2.64 12.20
C LEU A 84 -0.45 -1.75 11.08
N VAL A 85 0.86 -1.49 11.11
CA VAL A 85 1.54 -0.73 10.06
C VAL A 85 1.52 -1.51 8.75
N ASP A 86 1.94 -2.77 8.78
CA ASP A 86 1.96 -3.63 7.59
C ASP A 86 0.54 -3.79 7.01
N ALA A 87 -0.45 -4.03 7.87
CA ALA A 87 -1.84 -4.12 7.47
C ALA A 87 -2.33 -2.87 6.72
N VAL A 88 -2.06 -1.67 7.25
CA VAL A 88 -2.42 -0.41 6.58
C VAL A 88 -1.70 -0.27 5.24
N PHE A 89 -0.41 -0.61 5.20
CA PHE A 89 0.39 -0.57 3.98
C PHE A 89 -0.17 -1.49 2.89
N TYR A 90 -0.51 -2.73 3.25
CA TYR A 90 -1.10 -3.70 2.34
C TYR A 90 -2.48 -3.28 1.83
N VAL A 91 -3.32 -2.71 2.70
CA VAL A 91 -4.61 -2.15 2.28
C VAL A 91 -4.43 -1.02 1.27
N LEU A 92 -3.45 -0.14 1.46
CA LEU A 92 -3.15 0.92 0.49
C LEU A 92 -2.65 0.35 -0.84
N LEU A 93 -1.74 -0.64 -0.83
CA LEU A 93 -1.29 -1.32 -2.05
C LEU A 93 -2.44 -2.04 -2.78
N ALA A 94 -3.29 -2.75 -2.04
CA ALA A 94 -4.49 -3.41 -2.58
C ALA A 94 -5.49 -2.41 -3.19
N ASN A 95 -5.49 -1.17 -2.70
CA ASN A 95 -6.30 -0.08 -3.23
C ASN A 95 -5.59 0.74 -4.32
N ALA A 96 -4.57 0.17 -4.97
CA ALA A 96 -3.74 0.84 -5.99
C ALA A 96 -3.17 2.18 -5.50
N ASN A 97 -2.83 2.25 -4.20
CA ASN A 97 -2.38 3.43 -3.49
C ASN A 97 -3.33 4.65 -3.58
N LYS A 98 -4.61 4.45 -3.93
CA LYS A 98 -5.61 5.52 -3.87
C LYS A 98 -5.76 5.96 -2.42
N PRO A 99 -5.65 7.27 -2.11
CA PRO A 99 -5.61 7.71 -0.73
C PRO A 99 -6.88 7.36 0.06
N MET A 100 -6.70 6.81 1.25
CA MET A 100 -7.77 6.40 2.16
C MET A 100 -7.68 7.14 3.48
N SER A 101 -8.81 7.58 4.02
CA SER A 101 -8.89 8.15 5.37
C SER A 101 -8.51 7.13 6.44
N ALA A 102 -8.08 7.60 7.61
CA ALA A 102 -7.82 6.71 8.74
C ALA A 102 -9.08 5.91 9.14
N GLN A 103 -10.28 6.46 8.93
CA GLN A 103 -11.53 5.74 9.14
C GLN A 103 -11.72 4.59 8.15
N GLU A 104 -11.56 4.84 6.84
CA GLU A 104 -11.67 3.80 5.81
C GLU A 104 -10.60 2.71 5.99
N LEU A 105 -9.38 3.10 6.37
CA LEU A 105 -8.31 2.16 6.67
C LEU A 105 -8.67 1.27 7.86
N ALA A 106 -9.19 1.85 8.93
CA ALA A 106 -9.59 1.14 10.14
C ALA A 106 -10.69 0.11 9.91
N GLU A 107 -11.65 0.42 9.05
CA GLU A 107 -12.68 -0.51 8.61
C GLU A 107 -12.06 -1.71 7.88
N ARG A 108 -11.11 -1.49 6.97
CA ARG A 108 -10.43 -2.56 6.22
C ARG A 108 -9.51 -3.42 7.09
N VAL A 109 -8.87 -2.84 8.10
CA VAL A 109 -7.95 -3.59 8.97
C VAL A 109 -8.62 -4.16 10.22
N GLU A 110 -9.94 -3.98 10.37
CA GLU A 110 -10.70 -4.39 11.55
C GLU A 110 -10.04 -3.89 12.87
N ARG A 111 -9.71 -2.59 12.93
CA ARG A 111 -9.13 -1.96 14.14
C ARG A 111 -9.82 -0.65 14.47
N ASP A 112 -9.58 -0.15 15.68
CA ASP A 112 -10.10 1.14 16.11
C ASP A 112 -9.49 2.30 15.29
N PRO A 113 -10.30 3.23 14.73
CA PRO A 113 -9.82 4.33 13.91
C PRO A 113 -8.82 5.25 14.61
N VAL A 114 -8.99 5.50 15.92
CA VAL A 114 -8.07 6.33 16.70
C VAL A 114 -6.71 5.63 16.84
N THR A 115 -6.71 4.30 16.96
CA THR A 115 -5.51 3.47 17.04
C THR A 115 -4.76 3.43 15.71
N VAL A 116 -5.48 3.29 14.59
CA VAL A 116 -4.90 3.42 13.25
C VAL A 116 -4.28 4.79 13.06
N LEU A 117 -5.04 5.87 13.32
CA LEU A 117 -4.57 7.24 13.18
C LEU A 117 -3.30 7.49 13.99
N LYS A 118 -3.27 7.11 15.28
CA LYS A 118 -2.09 7.30 16.15
C LYS A 118 -0.87 6.53 15.66
N THR A 119 -1.07 5.34 15.12
CA THR A 119 0.01 4.48 14.62
C THR A 119 0.69 5.09 13.41
N ILE A 120 -0.09 5.58 12.44
CA ILE A 120 0.44 6.07 11.16
C ILE A 120 0.69 7.59 11.11
N SER A 121 0.19 8.35 12.10
CA SER A 121 0.41 9.81 12.23
C SER A 121 1.54 10.17 13.19
N GLY A 122 2.36 9.18 13.59
CA GLY A 122 3.50 9.40 14.47
C GLY A 122 4.59 10.27 13.84
N THR A 123 5.63 10.58 14.63
CA THR A 123 6.82 11.31 14.13
C THR A 123 7.65 10.48 13.16
N ARG A 124 7.58 9.15 13.27
CA ARG A 124 8.27 8.22 12.38
C ARG A 124 7.38 7.91 11.19
N ILE A 125 7.91 8.08 9.99
CA ILE A 125 7.31 7.57 8.76
C ILE A 125 7.60 6.08 8.67
N TYR A 126 6.55 5.28 8.55
CA TYR A 126 6.66 3.84 8.35
C TYR A 126 6.27 3.49 6.92
N GLN A 127 7.13 2.77 6.21
CA GLN A 127 6.82 2.21 4.88
C GLN A 127 6.32 3.28 3.87
N GLY A 128 6.79 4.52 4.02
CA GLY A 128 6.36 5.65 3.22
C GLY A 128 4.92 6.13 3.47
N ILE A 129 4.19 5.61 4.46
CA ILE A 129 2.82 6.04 4.75
C ILE A 129 2.82 7.50 5.22
N ARG A 130 2.15 8.38 4.46
CA ARG A 130 2.08 9.82 4.74
C ARG A 130 0.66 10.36 4.65
N PRO A 131 0.30 11.33 5.52
CA PRO A 131 -0.95 12.07 5.38
C PRO A 131 -0.90 13.03 4.19
N ILE A 132 -2.03 13.18 3.51
CA ILE A 132 -2.25 14.22 2.51
C ILE A 132 -2.93 15.40 3.20
N PHE A 133 -2.32 16.57 3.09
CA PHE A 133 -2.97 17.81 3.50
C PHE A 133 -3.32 18.60 2.24
N ASN A 134 -4.60 18.98 2.09
CA ASN A 134 -5.01 19.89 1.01
C ASN A 134 -4.08 21.12 1.01
N GLY A 135 -3.26 21.25 -0.05
CA GLY A 135 -2.16 22.20 -0.15
C GLY A 135 -0.86 21.65 -0.76
N ASP A 136 -0.71 20.34 -0.94
CA ASP A 136 0.44 19.69 -1.60
C ASP A 136 0.10 19.25 -3.04
N GLU A 137 -0.31 20.21 -3.89
CA GLU A 137 -0.28 20.10 -5.37
C GLU A 137 0.84 20.98 -5.94
#